data_AF-A0A957UBW3-F1
#
_entry.id   AF-A0A957UBW3-F1
#
_cell.length_a   1.000
_cell.length_b   1.000
_cell.length_c   1.000
_cell.angle_alpha   90.00
_cell.angle_beta   90.00
_cell.angle_gamma   90.00
#
_symmetry.space_group_name_H-M   'P 1'
#
loop_
_entity.id
_entity.type
_entity.pdbx_description
1 polymer ?
#
loop_
_entity_poly.entity_id
_entity_poly.type
_entity_poly.pdbx_seq_one_letter_code
_entity_poly.pdbx_strand_id
1 'polypeptide(L)'
;MRLIPLLLAAATVLLPVAAFAADGHDLFEDKCGSCHERHAGPFARTNLQLGTDGVTVQHSGAPLAAILDAGHGGGLSAAQAEQLAELFTFILANDGLYARNCSVCHDRAAVLAARKLVLRDGRVFGRYTGRDVEQFLAGHGRLTQAEALRIANALARHLMEYEAQ
;
A
#
# COMPACT_ATOMS: atom_id res chain seq x y z
N MET A 1 -31.56 13.66 58.18
CA MET A 1 -32.11 12.69 57.21
C MET A 1 -32.21 13.36 55.86
N ARG A 2 -31.30 13.03 54.93
CA ARG A 2 -31.44 13.08 53.45
C ARG A 2 -30.08 12.78 52.83
N LEU A 3 -29.89 11.52 52.40
CA LEU A 3 -28.79 11.05 51.57
C LEU A 3 -29.12 11.43 50.12
N ILE A 4 -28.24 12.16 49.44
CA ILE A 4 -28.36 12.46 48.00
C ILE A 4 -27.59 11.36 47.27
N PRO A 5 -28.22 10.54 46.40
CA PRO A 5 -27.50 9.51 45.66
C PRO A 5 -26.77 10.18 44.49
N LEU A 6 -25.44 10.07 44.48
CA LEU A 6 -24.61 10.48 43.36
C LEU A 6 -24.80 9.43 42.23
N LEU A 7 -25.62 9.76 41.23
CA LEU A 7 -25.74 8.96 40.01
C LEU A 7 -24.40 9.01 39.24
N LEU A 8 -23.73 7.86 39.16
CA LEU A 8 -22.60 7.64 38.26
C LEU A 8 -23.14 7.56 36.82
N ALA A 9 -23.00 8.64 36.05
CA ALA A 9 -23.20 8.59 34.60
C ALA A 9 -21.98 7.90 33.96
N ALA A 10 -22.13 6.64 33.59
CA ALA A 10 -21.13 5.92 32.80
C ALA A 10 -21.11 6.51 31.38
N ALA A 11 -20.14 7.39 31.10
CA ALA A 11 -19.88 7.89 29.76
C ALA A 11 -19.31 6.75 28.90
N THR A 12 -20.13 6.12 28.08
CA THR A 12 -19.69 5.25 26.99
C THR A 12 -18.92 6.09 25.98
N VAL A 13 -17.58 6.04 26.07
CA VAL A 13 -16.69 6.55 25.03
C VAL A 13 -16.84 5.64 23.82
N LEU A 14 -17.56 6.11 22.80
CA LEU A 14 -17.54 5.55 21.46
C LEU A 14 -16.13 5.78 20.89
N LEU A 15 -15.24 4.81 21.07
CA LEU A 15 -13.98 4.79 20.37
C LEU A 15 -14.26 4.55 18.88
N PRO A 16 -13.72 5.36 17.97
CA PRO A 16 -13.82 5.06 16.55
C PRO A 16 -13.07 3.76 16.29
N VAL A 17 -13.81 2.74 15.87
CA VAL A 17 -13.21 1.55 15.28
C VAL A 17 -12.57 2.04 13.99
N ALA A 18 -11.24 2.04 13.93
CA ALA A 18 -10.53 2.21 12.68
C ALA A 18 -11.01 1.07 11.77
N ALA A 19 -11.82 1.41 10.76
CA ALA A 19 -12.17 0.46 9.72
C ALA A 19 -10.85 0.03 9.08
N PHE A 20 -10.52 -1.25 9.21
CA PHE A 20 -9.37 -1.83 8.53
C PHE A 20 -9.57 -1.57 7.04
N ALA A 21 -8.72 -0.71 6.47
CA ALA A 21 -8.65 -0.56 5.03
C ALA A 21 -8.30 -1.95 4.48
N ALA A 22 -9.17 -2.51 3.64
CA ALA A 22 -8.84 -3.73 2.93
C ALA A 22 -7.52 -3.51 2.19
N ASP A 23 -6.64 -4.52 2.16
CA ASP A 23 -5.40 -4.43 1.40
C ASP A 23 -5.76 -4.05 -0.04
N GLY A 24 -5.25 -2.91 -0.50
CA GLY A 24 -5.52 -2.42 -1.85
C GLY A 24 -5.13 -3.46 -2.91
N HIS A 25 -4.08 -4.26 -2.65
CA HIS A 25 -3.70 -5.34 -3.54
C HIS A 25 -4.80 -6.40 -3.59
N ASP A 26 -5.24 -6.93 -2.45
CA ASP A 26 -6.29 -7.95 -2.42
C ASP A 26 -7.60 -7.43 -3.03
N LEU A 27 -7.95 -6.16 -2.75
CA LEU A 27 -9.09 -5.50 -3.37
C LEU A 27 -8.97 -5.47 -4.90
N PHE A 28 -7.80 -5.12 -5.42
CA PHE A 28 -7.54 -5.15 -6.86
C PHE A 28 -7.59 -6.57 -7.42
N GLU A 29 -6.97 -7.54 -6.77
CA GLU A 29 -6.93 -8.93 -7.24
C GLU A 29 -8.35 -9.52 -7.29
N ASP A 30 -9.20 -9.21 -6.31
CA ASP A 30 -10.60 -9.64 -6.22
C ASP A 30 -11.49 -8.93 -7.25
N LYS A 31 -11.41 -7.60 -7.35
CA LYS A 31 -12.35 -6.79 -8.15
C LYS A 31 -11.93 -6.57 -9.59
N CYS A 32 -10.64 -6.65 -9.89
CA CYS A 32 -10.08 -6.25 -11.18
C CYS A 32 -9.28 -7.38 -11.86
N GLY A 33 -8.69 -8.29 -11.08
CA GLY A 33 -7.75 -9.30 -11.57
C GLY A 33 -8.34 -10.37 -12.51
N SER A 34 -9.67 -10.49 -12.62
CA SER A 34 -10.31 -11.38 -13.60
C SER A 34 -10.33 -10.82 -15.03
N CYS A 35 -10.23 -9.49 -15.17
CA CYS A 35 -10.32 -8.80 -16.46
C CYS A 35 -9.00 -8.12 -16.85
N HIS A 36 -8.22 -7.68 -15.86
CA HIS A 36 -6.92 -7.04 -16.04
C HIS A 36 -5.78 -7.99 -15.67
N GLU A 37 -4.53 -7.55 -15.79
CA GLU A 37 -3.41 -8.28 -15.21
C GLU A 37 -3.69 -8.60 -13.74
N ARG A 38 -3.39 -9.84 -13.32
CA ARG A 38 -3.75 -10.34 -11.99
C ARG A 38 -3.29 -9.43 -10.85
N HIS A 39 -2.15 -8.74 -11.00
CA HIS A 39 -1.55 -7.93 -9.95
C HIS A 39 -1.57 -6.44 -10.31
N ALA A 40 -1.85 -5.61 -9.30
CA ALA A 40 -1.97 -4.15 -9.45
C ALA A 40 -0.70 -3.48 -10.00
N GLY A 41 0.48 -3.99 -9.63
CA GLY A 41 1.78 -3.44 -10.04
C GLY A 41 1.96 -3.35 -11.55
N PRO A 42 1.96 -4.50 -12.26
CA PRO A 42 1.99 -4.53 -13.73
C PRO A 42 0.88 -3.70 -14.37
N PHE A 43 -0.37 -3.86 -13.92
CA PHE A 43 -1.51 -3.12 -14.47
C PHE A 43 -1.27 -1.60 -14.40
N ALA A 44 -0.89 -1.08 -13.23
CA ALA A 44 -0.71 0.35 -13.01
C ALA A 44 0.37 0.92 -13.94
N ARG A 45 1.52 0.26 -14.07
CA ARG A 45 2.63 0.77 -14.90
C ARG A 45 2.31 0.77 -16.39
N THR A 46 1.47 -0.16 -16.85
CA THR A 46 1.10 -0.29 -18.26
C THR A 46 -0.07 0.61 -18.63
N ASN A 47 -1.03 0.80 -17.72
CA ASN A 47 -2.32 1.39 -18.04
C ASN A 47 -2.55 2.76 -17.38
N LEU A 48 -1.81 3.11 -16.34
CA LEU A 48 -2.02 4.31 -15.54
C LEU A 48 -0.79 5.21 -15.53
N GLN A 49 -1.00 6.49 -15.26
CA GLN A 49 0.06 7.47 -15.04
C GLN A 49 -0.31 8.38 -13.87
N LEU A 50 0.71 8.91 -13.19
CA LEU A 50 0.54 9.86 -12.11
C LEU A 50 0.72 11.28 -12.65
N GLY A 51 -0.34 12.08 -12.58
CA GLY A 51 -0.34 13.50 -12.93
C GLY A 51 -0.42 14.40 -11.71
N THR A 52 -0.55 15.71 -11.94
CA THR A 52 -0.71 16.72 -10.88
C THR A 52 -1.99 16.54 -10.07
N ASP A 53 -3.05 16.07 -10.73
CA ASP A 53 -4.39 15.92 -10.14
C ASP A 53 -4.69 14.46 -9.75
N GLY A 54 -3.64 13.64 -9.61
CA GLY A 54 -3.75 12.22 -9.23
C GLY A 54 -3.57 11.25 -10.39
N VAL A 55 -4.18 10.07 -10.28
CA VAL A 55 -3.99 8.95 -11.21
C VAL A 55 -4.92 9.08 -12.42
N THR A 56 -4.38 8.97 -13.63
CA THR A 56 -5.16 8.95 -14.88
C THR A 56 -4.88 7.69 -15.70
N VAL A 57 -5.83 7.31 -16.56
CA VAL A 57 -5.66 6.22 -17.53
C VAL A 57 -4.83 6.71 -18.70
N GLN A 58 -3.72 6.02 -19.02
CA GLN A 58 -2.77 6.46 -20.05
C GLN A 58 -3.43 6.63 -21.43
N HIS A 59 -4.28 5.70 -21.83
CA HIS A 59 -4.84 5.70 -23.18
C HIS A 59 -5.85 6.83 -23.42
N SER A 60 -6.67 7.16 -22.43
CA SER A 60 -7.75 8.14 -22.56
C SER A 60 -7.46 9.47 -21.90
N GLY A 61 -6.48 9.54 -21.01
CA GLY A 61 -6.25 10.68 -20.12
C GLY A 61 -7.31 10.88 -19.04
N ALA A 62 -8.32 10.00 -18.96
CA ALA A 62 -9.41 10.15 -18.00
C ALA A 62 -8.93 9.97 -16.55
N PRO A 63 -9.43 10.76 -15.59
CA PRO A 63 -9.18 10.53 -14.18
C PRO A 63 -9.64 9.12 -13.77
N LEU A 64 -8.82 8.40 -13.01
CA LEU A 64 -9.17 7.06 -12.53
C LEU A 64 -10.49 7.09 -11.75
N ALA A 65 -10.69 8.10 -10.89
CA ALA A 65 -11.91 8.27 -10.11
C ALA A 65 -13.16 8.28 -11.01
N ALA A 66 -13.13 9.02 -12.13
CA ALA A 66 -14.26 9.07 -13.05
C ALA A 66 -14.57 7.70 -13.70
N ILE A 67 -13.55 6.88 -13.94
CA ILE A 67 -13.72 5.51 -14.48
C ILE A 67 -14.38 4.60 -13.44
N LEU A 68 -13.92 4.67 -12.18
CA LEU A 68 -14.47 3.86 -11.09
C LEU A 68 -15.90 4.30 -10.72
N ASP A 69 -16.16 5.61 -10.69
CA ASP A 69 -17.49 6.19 -10.42
C ASP A 69 -18.51 5.83 -11.51
N ALA A 70 -18.06 5.65 -12.76
CA ALA A 70 -18.90 5.17 -13.85
C ALA A 70 -19.28 3.68 -13.73
N GLY A 71 -18.81 2.99 -12.69
CA GLY A 71 -19.15 1.60 -12.38
C GLY A 71 -18.13 0.56 -12.86
N HIS A 72 -17.01 0.98 -13.47
CA HIS A 72 -15.92 0.06 -13.81
C HIS A 72 -15.29 -0.49 -12.53
N GLY A 73 -15.08 -1.81 -12.46
CA GLY A 73 -14.70 -2.50 -11.22
C GLY A 73 -15.88 -3.10 -10.44
N GLY A 74 -17.08 -3.11 -11.02
CA GLY A 74 -18.19 -3.94 -10.54
C GLY A 74 -18.94 -3.38 -9.34
N GLY A 75 -19.07 -2.05 -9.24
CA GLY A 75 -19.82 -1.39 -8.17
C GLY A 75 -19.01 -1.24 -6.87
N LEU A 76 -17.80 -0.70 -6.98
CA LEU A 76 -16.98 -0.34 -5.82
C LEU A 76 -17.70 0.71 -4.97
N SER A 77 -17.59 0.61 -3.66
CA SER A 77 -17.91 1.73 -2.77
C SER A 77 -16.89 2.86 -2.93
N ALA A 78 -17.26 4.08 -2.52
CA ALA A 78 -16.35 5.23 -2.55
C ALA A 78 -15.03 4.96 -1.80
N ALA A 79 -15.12 4.29 -0.64
CA ALA A 79 -13.93 3.93 0.16
C ALA A 79 -13.02 2.93 -0.57
N GLN A 80 -13.59 1.98 -1.32
CA GLN A 80 -12.81 1.03 -2.11
C GLN A 80 -12.15 1.70 -3.33
N ALA A 81 -12.84 2.64 -3.97
CA ALA A 81 -12.26 3.42 -5.06
C ALA A 81 -11.08 4.28 -4.58
N GLU A 82 -11.21 4.89 -3.40
CA GLU A 82 -10.11 5.63 -2.74
C GLU A 82 -8.92 4.72 -2.42
N GLN A 83 -9.16 3.53 -1.84
CA GLN A 83 -8.11 2.54 -1.57
C GLN A 83 -7.34 2.14 -2.84
N LEU A 84 -8.03 1.91 -3.96
CA LEU A 84 -7.37 1.61 -5.24
C LEU A 84 -6.57 2.82 -5.76
N ALA A 85 -7.09 4.04 -5.63
CA ALA A 85 -6.38 5.25 -6.03
C ALA A 85 -5.09 5.45 -5.21
N GLU A 86 -5.13 5.22 -3.90
CA GLU A 86 -3.96 5.27 -3.03
C GLU A 86 -2.93 4.20 -3.40
N LEU A 87 -3.38 2.96 -3.64
CA LEU A 87 -2.52 1.88 -4.10
C LEU A 87 -1.79 2.25 -5.40
N PHE A 88 -2.52 2.71 -6.41
CA PHE A 88 -1.92 3.04 -7.70
C PHE A 88 -1.00 4.26 -7.62
N THR A 89 -1.36 5.26 -6.82
CA THR A 89 -0.47 6.39 -6.55
C THR A 89 0.85 5.90 -5.96
N PHE A 90 0.78 5.02 -4.96
CA PHE A 90 1.96 4.43 -4.34
C PHE A 90 2.80 3.62 -5.34
N ILE A 91 2.16 2.77 -6.16
CA ILE A 91 2.85 1.97 -7.18
C ILE A 91 3.58 2.86 -8.19
N LEU A 92 2.88 3.86 -8.72
CA LEU A 92 3.42 4.76 -9.74
C LEU A 92 4.54 5.64 -9.18
N ALA A 93 4.45 6.05 -7.92
CA ALA A 93 5.46 6.87 -7.27
C ALA A 93 6.71 6.08 -6.81
N ASN A 94 6.55 4.82 -6.38
CA ASN A 94 7.60 4.09 -5.65
C ASN A 94 7.97 2.74 -6.28
N ASP A 95 6.97 1.97 -6.69
CA ASP A 95 7.16 0.55 -7.01
C ASP A 95 7.76 0.34 -8.41
N GLY A 96 7.69 1.36 -9.27
CA GLY A 96 8.48 1.43 -10.49
C GLY A 96 9.99 1.33 -10.24
N LEU A 97 10.50 1.83 -9.11
CA LEU A 97 11.91 1.71 -8.77
C LEU A 97 12.29 0.27 -8.38
N TYR A 98 11.44 -0.42 -7.60
CA TYR A 98 11.65 -1.83 -7.25
C TYR A 98 11.65 -2.72 -8.51
N ALA A 99 10.67 -2.51 -9.39
CA ALA A 99 10.56 -3.25 -10.65
C ALA A 99 11.75 -3.03 -11.60
N ARG A 100 12.44 -1.89 -11.54
CA ARG A 100 13.62 -1.64 -12.39
C ARG A 100 14.92 -2.18 -11.78
N ASN A 101 15.08 -2.03 -10.47
CA ASN A 101 16.38 -2.24 -9.82
C ASN A 101 16.47 -3.54 -9.01
N CYS A 102 15.34 -4.10 -8.56
CA CYS A 102 15.32 -5.22 -7.62
C CYS A 102 14.78 -6.52 -8.24
N SER A 103 13.78 -6.44 -9.14
CA SER A 103 13.11 -7.63 -9.67
C SER A 103 13.95 -8.48 -10.62
N VAL A 104 15.14 -8.01 -11.00
CA VAL A 104 16.11 -8.82 -11.75
C VAL A 104 16.72 -9.95 -10.90
N CYS A 105 16.78 -9.76 -9.57
CA CYS A 105 17.34 -10.74 -8.64
C CYS A 105 16.35 -11.20 -7.56
N HIS A 106 15.25 -10.48 -7.37
CA HIS A 106 14.25 -10.77 -6.35
C HIS A 106 12.87 -11.00 -6.97
N ASP A 107 12.04 -11.76 -6.25
CA ASP A 107 10.61 -11.83 -6.49
C ASP A 107 9.93 -10.46 -6.27
N ARG A 108 8.59 -10.43 -6.34
CA ARG A 108 7.77 -9.26 -5.97
C ARG A 108 8.15 -8.70 -4.59
N ALA A 109 8.06 -7.38 -4.42
CA ALA A 109 8.39 -6.69 -3.17
C ALA A 109 7.65 -7.28 -1.96
N ALA A 110 6.34 -7.54 -2.09
CA ALA A 110 5.55 -8.21 -1.05
C ALA A 110 6.09 -9.60 -0.67
N VAL A 111 6.52 -10.40 -1.65
CA VAL A 111 7.08 -11.75 -1.39
C VAL A 111 8.44 -11.65 -0.70
N LEU A 112 9.29 -10.72 -1.14
CA LEU A 112 10.58 -10.46 -0.49
C LEU A 112 10.37 -10.00 0.96
N ALA A 113 9.48 -9.04 1.17
CA ALA A 113 9.12 -8.50 2.47
C ALA A 113 8.67 -9.61 3.43
N ALA A 114 7.61 -10.34 3.07
CA ALA A 114 7.05 -11.40 3.90
C ALA A 114 8.09 -12.49 4.26
N ARG A 115 8.91 -12.91 3.30
CA ARG A 115 9.82 -14.06 3.49
C ARG A 115 11.14 -13.72 4.15
N LYS A 116 11.68 -12.52 3.91
CA LYS A 116 13.09 -12.20 4.20
C LYS A 116 13.27 -11.00 5.12
N LEU A 117 12.25 -10.20 5.33
CA LEU A 117 12.36 -8.95 6.08
C LEU A 117 11.50 -8.98 7.35
N VAL A 118 11.78 -8.05 8.26
CA VAL A 118 11.02 -7.81 9.49
C VAL A 118 11.03 -6.31 9.80
N LEU A 119 9.93 -5.79 10.32
CA LEU A 119 9.83 -4.41 10.78
C LEU A 119 10.22 -4.33 12.25
N ARG A 120 11.11 -3.41 12.61
CA ARG A 120 11.48 -3.11 14.01
C ARG A 120 11.66 -1.62 14.17
N ASP A 121 10.97 -1.03 15.13
CA ASP A 121 11.05 0.41 15.41
C ASP A 121 10.85 1.27 14.15
N GLY A 122 9.90 0.88 13.30
CA GLY A 122 9.59 1.57 12.03
C GLY A 122 10.63 1.39 10.91
N ARG A 123 11.65 0.56 11.10
CA ARG A 123 12.72 0.31 10.13
C ARG A 123 12.73 -1.14 9.65
N VAL A 124 13.14 -1.34 8.41
CA VAL A 124 13.19 -2.65 7.78
C VAL A 124 14.53 -3.31 8.00
N PHE A 125 14.51 -4.53 8.54
CA PHE A 125 15.69 -5.35 8.77
C PHE A 125 15.59 -6.67 8.02
N GLY A 126 16.75 -7.22 7.63
CA GLY A 126 16.85 -8.61 7.20
C GLY A 126 16.49 -9.54 8.35
N ARG A 127 15.45 -10.36 8.18
CA ARG A 127 14.90 -11.25 9.22
C ARG A 127 15.95 -12.16 9.85
N TYR A 128 16.82 -12.73 9.01
CA TYR A 128 17.82 -13.72 9.42
C TYR A 128 19.20 -13.12 9.70
N THR A 129 19.49 -11.94 9.12
CA THR A 129 20.81 -11.30 9.23
C THR A 129 20.85 -10.18 10.26
N GLY A 130 19.69 -9.65 10.64
CA GLY A 130 19.58 -8.45 11.47
C GLY A 130 20.10 -7.17 10.81
N ARG A 131 20.44 -7.22 9.51
CA ARG A 131 21.02 -6.09 8.79
C ARG A 131 19.95 -5.05 8.47
N ASP A 132 20.25 -3.79 8.73
CA ASP A 132 19.42 -2.67 8.30
C ASP A 132 19.35 -2.62 6.77
N VAL A 133 18.14 -2.60 6.21
CA VAL A 133 17.92 -2.66 4.77
C VAL A 133 18.30 -1.35 4.09
N GLU A 134 17.96 -0.19 4.65
CA GLU A 134 18.28 1.10 4.05
C GLU A 134 19.80 1.26 3.90
N GLN A 135 20.55 0.95 4.97
CA GLN A 135 22.01 1.00 4.95
C GLN A 135 22.60 -0.03 3.98
N PHE A 136 22.03 -1.24 3.92
CA PHE A 136 22.47 -2.26 2.96
C PHE A 136 22.26 -1.82 1.50
N LEU A 137 21.13 -1.17 1.22
CA LEU A 137 20.78 -0.70 -0.11
C LEU A 137 21.72 0.39 -0.65
N ALA A 138 22.42 1.13 0.22
CA ALA A 138 23.45 2.09 -0.23
C ALA A 138 24.56 1.44 -1.08
N GLY A 139 24.79 0.13 -0.93
CA GLY A 139 25.74 -0.65 -1.73
C GLY A 139 25.09 -1.70 -2.65
N HIS A 140 23.77 -1.70 -2.79
CA HIS A 140 23.03 -2.76 -3.49
C HIS A 140 21.98 -2.18 -4.46
N GLY A 141 21.71 -2.87 -5.57
CA GLY A 141 20.68 -2.45 -6.53
C GLY A 141 21.00 -1.17 -7.33
N ARG A 142 22.24 -0.65 -7.23
CA ARG A 142 22.70 0.60 -7.90
C ARG A 142 21.78 1.80 -7.59
N LEU A 143 21.39 1.93 -6.32
CA LEU A 143 20.50 2.98 -5.84
C LEU A 143 21.32 4.17 -5.30
N THR A 144 20.78 5.37 -5.48
CA THR A 144 21.18 6.54 -4.66
C THR A 144 20.65 6.38 -3.23
N GLN A 145 21.16 7.19 -2.28
CA GLN A 145 20.67 7.19 -0.89
C GLN A 145 19.16 7.47 -0.81
N ALA A 146 18.65 8.42 -1.59
CA ALA A 146 17.23 8.77 -1.61
C ALA A 146 16.37 7.63 -2.17
N GLU A 147 16.88 6.92 -3.18
CA GLU A 147 16.21 5.74 -3.75
C GLU A 147 16.23 4.54 -2.79
N ALA A 148 17.33 4.33 -2.06
CA ALA A 148 17.42 3.32 -1.02
C ALA A 148 16.36 3.54 0.07
N LEU A 149 16.20 4.79 0.54
CA LEU A 149 15.14 5.15 1.48
C LEU A 149 13.74 4.89 0.92
N ARG A 150 13.48 5.24 -0.35
CA ARG A 150 12.19 4.97 -1.00
C ARG A 150 11.88 3.48 -1.08
N ILE A 151 12.85 2.65 -1.45
CA ILE A 151 12.68 1.19 -1.49
C ILE A 151 12.46 0.63 -0.09
N ALA A 152 13.22 1.08 0.91
CA ALA A 152 13.05 0.64 2.29
C ALA A 152 11.64 0.97 2.81
N ASN A 153 11.14 2.18 2.55
CA ASN A 153 9.78 2.58 2.89
C ASN A 153 8.73 1.75 2.14
N ALA A 154 8.97 1.43 0.87
CA ALA A 154 8.04 0.59 0.11
C ALA A 154 7.95 -0.83 0.68
N LEU A 155 9.08 -1.41 1.06
CA LEU A 155 9.13 -2.72 1.72
C LEU A 155 8.50 -2.68 3.12
N ALA A 156 8.62 -1.57 3.85
CA ALA A 156 7.97 -1.39 5.14
C ALA A 156 6.44 -1.45 5.04
N ARG A 157 5.85 -0.84 4.01
CA ARG A 157 4.38 -0.89 3.80
C ARG A 157 3.89 -2.33 3.63
N HIS A 158 4.57 -3.13 2.82
CA HIS A 158 4.23 -4.55 2.68
C HIS A 158 4.35 -5.34 3.99
N LEU A 159 5.26 -4.96 4.89
CA LEU A 159 5.37 -5.61 6.21
C LEU A 159 4.24 -5.20 7.14
N MET A 160 3.88 -3.91 7.16
CA MET A 160 2.75 -3.41 7.96
C MET A 160 1.42 -4.01 7.50
N GLU A 161 1.25 -4.19 6.19
CA GLU A 161 0.08 -4.85 5.59
C GLU A 161 -0.01 -6.33 6.01
N TYR A 162 1.13 -7.03 6.12
CA TYR A 162 1.17 -8.45 6.49
C TYR A 162 0.94 -8.70 7.99
N GLU A 163 1.36 -7.79 8.87
CA GLU A 163 1.16 -7.90 10.33
C GLU A 163 -0.28 -7.59 10.77
N ALA A 164 -1.08 -6.99 9.89
CA ALA A 164 -2.48 -6.68 10.13
C ALA A 164 -3.45 -7.84 9.81
N GLN A 165 -2.94 -8.95 9.27
CA GLN A 165 -3.69 -10.17 8.90
C GLN A 165 -3.50 -11.28 9.93
#